data_AF-A0A0B8QU03-F1
#
_entry.id   AF-A0A0B8QU03-F1
#
_cell.length_a   1.000
_cell.length_b   1.000
_cell.length_c   1.000
_cell.angle_alpha   90.00
_cell.angle_beta   90.00
_cell.angle_gamma   90.00
#
_symmetry.space_group_name_H-M   'P 1'
#
loop_
_entity.id
_entity.type
_entity.pdbx_description
1 polymer ?
#
loop_
_entity_poly.entity_id
_entity_poly.type
_entity_poly.pdbx_seq_one_letter_code
_entity_poly.pdbx_strand_id
1 'polypeptide(L)' 'MFTDSKRTLRKDGELWVIGNRHLGYVAKLGRLFGKNNVKVVASNSKFVIVRAKKAVISK' A
#
# COMPACT_ATOMS: atom_id res chain seq x y z
N MET A 1 -6.25 10.27 3.40
CA MET A 1 -5.02 9.85 2.67
C MET A 1 -5.16 8.45 2.06
N PHE A 2 -4.87 7.33 2.73
CA PHE A 2 -4.82 6.00 2.06
C PHE A 2 -6.16 5.50 1.50
N THR A 3 -7.26 5.71 2.22
CA THR A 3 -8.60 5.36 1.74
C THR A 3 -8.97 6.18 0.51
N ASP A 4 -8.64 7.48 0.50
CA ASP A 4 -8.88 8.37 -0.64
C ASP A 4 -8.01 7.97 -1.84
N SER A 5 -6.73 7.66 -1.61
CA SER A 5 -5.84 7.13 -2.65
C SER A 5 -6.44 5.87 -3.28
N LYS A 6 -6.92 4.90 -2.48
CA LYS A 6 -7.59 3.70 -3.02
C LYS A 6 -8.84 4.06 -3.83
N ARG A 7 -9.64 5.02 -3.35
CA ARG A 7 -10.87 5.45 -4.03
C ARG A 7 -10.54 6.03 -5.41
N THR A 8 -9.56 6.92 -5.49
CA THR A 8 -9.22 7.68 -6.71
C THR A 8 -8.34 6.92 -7.69
N LEU A 9 -7.55 5.94 -7.25
CA LEU A 9 -6.72 5.14 -8.16
C LEU A 9 -7.59 4.45 -9.23
N ARG A 10 -7.11 4.48 -10.47
CA ARG A 10 -7.68 3.67 -11.56
C ARG A 10 -7.43 2.19 -11.31
N LYS A 11 -8.12 1.32 -12.06
CA LYS A 11 -7.81 -0.11 -12.10
C LYS A 11 -6.31 -0.30 -12.35
N ASP A 12 -5.70 -1.22 -11.59
CA ASP A 12 -4.27 -1.53 -11.63
C ASP A 12 -3.33 -0.38 -11.21
N GLY A 13 -3.87 0.78 -10.82
CA GLY A 13 -3.10 1.90 -10.30
C GLY A 13 -2.44 1.56 -8.97
N GLU A 14 -1.28 2.18 -8.72
CA GLU A 14 -0.45 1.90 -7.55
C GLU A 14 -0.33 3.12 -6.65
N LEU A 15 -0.38 2.88 -5.34
CA LEU A 15 0.02 3.81 -4.30
C LEU A 15 1.40 3.43 -3.81
N TRP A 16 2.33 4.38 -3.85
CA TRP A 16 3.67 4.26 -3.28
C TRP A 16 3.76 5.09 -2.01
N VAL A 17 4.24 4.48 -0.93
CA VAL A 17 4.36 5.12 0.39
C VAL A 17 5.76 4.90 0.90
N ILE A 18 6.43 6.01 1.27
CA ILE A 18 7.60 5.98 2.13
C ILE A 18 7.18 6.46 3.53
N GLY A 19 7.70 5.81 4.57
CA GLY A 19 7.48 6.28 5.93
C GLY A 19 8.33 5.54 6.95
N ASN A 20 8.25 5.96 8.22
CA ASN A 20 9.04 5.34 9.28
C ASN A 20 8.66 3.86 9.46
N ARG A 21 9.68 3.01 9.57
CA ARG A 21 9.53 1.54 9.62
C ARG A 21 8.58 1.08 10.73
N HIS A 22 8.56 1.77 11.87
CA HIS A 22 7.78 1.39 13.05
C HIS A 22 6.27 1.70 12.94
N LEU A 23 5.82 2.43 11.91
CA LEU A 23 4.43 2.88 11.79
C LEU A 23 3.46 1.85 11.16
N GLY A 24 3.94 0.65 10.84
CA GLY A 24 3.06 -0.48 10.46
C GLY A 24 2.33 -0.31 9.12
N TYR A 25 2.89 0.43 8.16
CA TYR A 25 2.22 0.73 6.88
C TYR A 25 1.81 -0.50 6.07
N VAL A 26 2.57 -1.59 6.14
CA VAL A 26 2.26 -2.84 5.43
C VAL A 26 0.92 -3.42 5.92
N ALA A 27 0.70 -3.46 7.23
CA ALA A 27 -0.55 -3.96 7.80
C ALA A 27 -1.74 -3.06 7.45
N LYS A 28 -1.56 -1.73 7.55
CA LYS A 28 -2.61 -0.76 7.22
C LYS A 28 -3.02 -0.81 5.75
N LEU A 29 -2.03 -0.84 4.85
CA LEU A 29 -2.29 -0.98 3.41
C LEU A 29 -2.82 -2.37 3.07
N GLY A 30 -2.39 -3.43 3.75
CA GLY A 30 -2.91 -4.79 3.53
C GLY A 30 -4.41 -4.91 3.85
N ARG A 31 -4.90 -4.21 4.88
CA ARG A 31 -6.35 -4.12 5.18
C ARG A 31 -7.12 -3.36 4.10
N LEU A 32 -6.51 -2.29 3.55
CA LEU A 32 -7.17 -1.44 2.55
C LEU A 32 -7.13 -2.04 1.14
N PHE A 33 -5.97 -2.51 0.67
CA PHE A 33 -5.75 -2.96 -0.71
C PHE A 33 -5.80 -4.49 -0.87
N GLY A 34 -5.83 -5.24 0.24
CA GLY A 34 -5.69 -6.70 0.25
C GLY A 34 -4.22 -7.10 0.37
N LYS A 35 -3.92 -8.10 1.22
CA LYS A 35 -2.53 -8.53 1.52
C LYS A 35 -1.72 -8.88 0.28
N ASN A 36 -2.34 -9.55 -0.70
CA ASN A 36 -1.68 -9.97 -1.94
C ASN A 36 -1.31 -8.79 -2.87
N ASN A 37 -1.92 -7.62 -2.65
CA ASN A 37 -1.69 -6.42 -3.47
C ASN A 37 -0.68 -5.45 -2.84
N VAL A 38 -0.10 -5.79 -1.70
CA VAL A 38 0.82 -4.93 -0.95
C VAL A 38 2.18 -5.59 -0.84
N LYS A 39 3.24 -4.85 -1.17
CA LYS A 39 4.63 -5.34 -1.08
C LYS A 39 5.54 -4.28 -0.51
N VAL A 40 6.47 -4.69 0.36
CA VAL A 40 7.64 -3.87 0.71
C VAL A 40 8.59 -3.92 -0.48
N VAL A 41 8.90 -2.76 -1.04
CA VAL A 41 9.82 -2.64 -2.18
C VAL A 41 11.25 -2.46 -1.69
N ALA A 42 11.44 -1.69 -0.62
CA ALA A 42 12.74 -1.50 0.02
C ALA A 42 12.56 -1.11 1.48
N SER A 43 13.61 -1.27 2.30
CA SER A 43 13.63 -0.74 3.66
C SER A 43 15.06 -0.47 4.14
N ASN A 44 15.21 0.43 5.09
CA ASN A 44 16.43 0.66 5.87
C ASN A 44 16.07 0.86 7.35
N SER A 45 17.07 1.07 8.21
CA SER A 45 16.88 1.18 9.67
C SER A 45 15.77 2.15 10.09
N LYS A 46 15.54 3.23 9.33
CA LYS A 46 14.55 4.27 9.65
C LYS A 46 13.27 4.18 8.82
N PHE A 47 13.36 3.78 7.55
CA PHE A 47 12.30 3.93 6.56
C PHE A 47 11.91 2.61 5.88
N VAL A 48 10.67 2.56 5.40
CA VAL A 48 10.14 1.50 4.55
C VAL A 48 9.45 2.11 3.33
N ILE A 49 9.64 1.50 2.16
CA ILE A 49 8.91 1.82 0.93
C ILE A 49 7.93 0.67 0.68
N VAL A 50 6.64 1.00 0.63
CA VAL A 50 5.55 0.04 0.41
C VAL A 50 4.77 0.44 -0.83
N ARG A 51 4.53 -0.54 -1.70
CA ARG A 51 3.68 -0.41 -2.89
C ARG A 51 2.38 -1.14 -2.65
N ALA A 52 1.25 -0.50 -2.94
CA ALA A 52 -0.09 -1.08 -2.86
C ALA A 52 -0.85 -0.90 -4.18
N LYS A 53 -1.31 -2.00 -4.79
CA LYS A 53 -1.99 -1.98 -6.10
C LYS A 53 -3.51 -2.08 -5.93
N LYS A 54 -4.29 -1.24 -6.62
CA LYS A 54 -5.76 -1.36 -6.65
C LYS A 54 -6.17 -2.49 -7.60
N ALA A 55 -6.50 -3.65 -7.04
CA ALA A 55 -7.12 -4.73 -7.78
C ALA A 55 -8.61 -4.45 -8.05
N VAL A 56 -9.14 -5.07 -9.10
CA VAL A 56 -10.59 -5.21 -9.27
C VAL A 56 -11.07 -6.17 -8.18
N ILE A 57 -12.17 -5.82 -7.49
CA ILE A 57 -12.87 -6.82 -6.69
C ILE A 57 -13.46 -7.78 -7.71
N SER A 58 -12.83 -8.95 -7.88
CA SER A 58 -13.48 -10.06 -8.57
C SER A 58 -14.74 -10.37 -7.78
N LYS A 59 -15.91 -10.08 -8.36
CA LYS A 59 -17.18 -10.63 -7.88
C LYS A 59 -17.19 -12.13 -8.14
#